data_AF-A0A8E4IPT7-F1
#
_entry.id   AF-A0A8E4IPT7-F1
#
_cell.length_a   1.000
_cell.length_b   1.000
_cell.length_c   1.000
_cell.angle_alpha   90.00
_cell.angle_beta   90.00
_cell.angle_gamma   90.00
#
_symmetry.space_group_name_H-M   'P 1'
#
loop_
_entity.id
_entity.type
_entity.pdbx_description
1 polymer ?
#
loop_
_entity_poly.entity_id
_entity_poly.type
_entity_poly.pdbx_seq_one_letter_code
_entity_poly.pdbx_strand_id
1 'polypeptide(L)'
;MNKQLIKALNKANNMPMTKENFLGLVIMLILSKEVFRSNFDVSKFINKTFKISFLNYAVRSRTLMCAKICKHINELSENDIKMAYTHFLNNINTLDIIFNDANKTSQKSTSKSKHAIRNLNIWINANKKEEE
;
A
#
# COMPACT_ATOMS: atom_id res chain seq x y z
N MET A 1 -8.86 4.22 4.63
CA MET A 1 -8.80 3.01 3.80
C MET A 1 -9.22 3.36 2.39
N ASN A 2 -8.37 3.10 1.39
CA ASN A 2 -8.62 3.38 -0.02
C ASN A 2 -9.84 2.57 -0.49
N LYS A 3 -11.00 3.22 -0.56
CA LYS A 3 -12.28 2.62 -0.96
C LYS A 3 -12.21 1.92 -2.32
N GLN A 4 -11.34 2.40 -3.21
CA GLN A 4 -11.16 1.80 -4.54
C GLN A 4 -10.42 0.46 -4.45
N LEU A 5 -9.38 0.35 -3.60
CA LEU A 5 -8.66 -0.92 -3.38
C LEU A 5 -9.59 -1.98 -2.80
N ILE A 6 -10.40 -1.62 -1.80
CA ILE A 6 -11.36 -2.56 -1.20
C ILE A 6 -12.35 -3.06 -2.24
N LYS A 7 -12.94 -2.15 -3.01
CA LYS A 7 -13.88 -2.48 -4.08
C LYS A 7 -13.22 -3.37 -5.14
N ALA A 8 -11.95 -3.15 -5.45
CA ALA A 8 -11.19 -3.99 -6.39
C ALA A 8 -10.93 -5.39 -5.83
N LEU A 9 -10.51 -5.51 -4.56
CA LEU A 9 -10.28 -6.81 -3.90
C LEU A 9 -11.57 -7.63 -3.78
N ASN A 10 -12.68 -7.01 -3.37
CA ASN A 10 -13.98 -7.69 -3.27
C ASN A 10 -14.47 -8.21 -4.63
N LYS A 11 -14.07 -7.55 -5.73
CA LYS A 11 -14.41 -7.96 -7.09
C LYS A 11 -13.41 -8.94 -7.70
N ALA A 12 -12.27 -9.18 -7.07
CA ALA A 12 -11.20 -9.99 -7.65
C ALA A 12 -11.68 -11.41 -7.98
N ASN A 13 -12.51 -12.03 -7.14
CA ASN A 13 -13.06 -13.37 -7.42
C ASN A 13 -13.91 -13.44 -8.71
N ASN A 14 -14.51 -12.31 -9.13
CA ASN A 14 -15.40 -12.21 -10.29
C ASN A 14 -14.76 -11.50 -11.48
N MET A 15 -13.49 -11.06 -11.37
CA MET A 15 -12.80 -10.32 -12.40
C MET A 15 -12.16 -11.27 -13.41
N PRO A 16 -12.17 -10.96 -14.73
CA PRO A 16 -11.43 -11.73 -15.72
C PRO A 16 -9.95 -11.82 -15.32
N MET A 17 -9.41 -13.04 -15.34
CA MET A 17 -8.02 -13.30 -14.96
C MET A 17 -7.04 -12.93 -16.08
N THR A 18 -7.07 -11.66 -16.48
CA THR A 18 -6.09 -11.11 -17.43
C THR A 18 -4.87 -10.59 -16.68
N LYS A 19 -3.73 -10.54 -17.38
CA LYS A 19 -2.44 -10.13 -16.81
C LYS A 19 -2.48 -8.69 -16.30
N GLU A 20 -3.18 -7.80 -17.01
CA GLU A 20 -3.34 -6.38 -16.68
C GLU A 20 -4.15 -6.20 -15.39
N ASN A 21 -5.25 -6.95 -15.26
CA ASN A 21 -6.09 -6.94 -14.07
C ASN A 21 -5.30 -7.42 -12.85
N PHE A 22 -4.57 -8.53 -13.01
CA PHE A 22 -3.77 -9.09 -11.93
C PHE A 22 -2.65 -8.13 -11.49
N LEU A 23 -1.93 -7.53 -12.45
CA LEU A 23 -0.94 -6.50 -12.17
C LEU A 23 -1.54 -5.33 -11.40
N GLY A 24 -2.69 -4.81 -11.83
CA GLY A 24 -3.38 -3.71 -11.17
C GLY A 24 -3.69 -4.02 -9.70
N LEU A 25 -4.29 -5.20 -9.44
CA LEU A 25 -4.62 -5.65 -8.08
C LEU A 25 -3.38 -5.76 -7.19
N VAL A 26 -2.33 -6.41 -7.68
CA VAL A 26 -1.09 -6.65 -6.93
C VAL A 26 -0.38 -5.34 -6.63
N ILE A 27 -0.26 -4.44 -7.61
CA ILE A 27 0.40 -3.13 -7.45
C ILE A 27 -0.35 -2.28 -6.42
N MET A 28 -1.67 -2.16 -6.57
CA MET A 28 -2.48 -1.37 -5.64
C MET A 28 -2.37 -1.90 -4.20
N LEU A 29 -2.34 -3.23 -4.03
CA LEU A 29 -2.19 -3.86 -2.73
C LEU A 29 -0.78 -3.63 -2.13
N ILE A 30 0.28 -3.93 -2.88
CA ILE A 30 1.68 -3.81 -2.44
C ILE A 30 2.02 -2.37 -2.03
N LEU A 31 1.54 -1.37 -2.79
CA LEU A 31 1.84 0.03 -2.52
C LEU A 31 1.03 0.61 -1.34
N SER A 32 -0.06 -0.04 -0.94
CA SER A 32 -0.93 0.45 0.13
C SER A 32 -0.25 0.40 1.50
N LYS A 33 -0.03 1.57 2.11
CA LYS A 33 0.44 1.71 3.50
C LYS A 33 -0.63 1.36 4.53
N GLU A 34 -1.89 1.37 4.12
CA GLU A 34 -3.01 1.03 4.99
C GLU A 34 -3.14 -0.48 5.16
N VAL A 35 -2.83 -1.24 4.11
CA VAL A 35 -2.79 -2.72 4.15
C VAL A 35 -1.46 -3.19 4.74
N PHE A 36 -0.33 -2.74 4.18
CA PHE A 36 0.99 -3.11 4.67
C PHE A 36 1.67 -1.93 5.36
N ARG A 37 1.71 -1.98 6.70
CA ARG A 37 2.32 -0.92 7.52
C ARG A 37 3.83 -0.84 7.30
N SER A 38 4.50 -1.97 7.10
CA SER A 38 5.94 -2.02 6.86
C SER A 38 6.28 -2.64 5.50
N ASN A 39 7.49 -2.36 5.01
CA ASN A 39 7.99 -3.02 3.80
C ASN A 39 8.32 -4.50 4.06
N PHE A 40 8.59 -4.86 5.32
CA PHE A 40 8.78 -6.24 5.70
C PHE A 40 7.50 -7.06 5.52
N ASP A 41 6.33 -6.51 5.89
CA ASP A 41 5.04 -7.17 5.66
C ASP A 41 4.75 -7.39 4.17
N VAL A 42 5.10 -6.40 3.33
CA VAL A 42 5.06 -6.53 1.87
C VAL A 42 5.93 -7.69 1.41
N SER A 43 7.17 -7.78 1.89
CA SER A 43 8.09 -8.88 1.51
C SER A 43 7.57 -10.26 1.93
N LYS A 44 6.97 -10.37 3.12
CA LYS A 44 6.34 -11.60 3.62
C LYS A 44 5.16 -12.02 2.74
N PHE A 45 4.29 -11.08 2.40
CA PHE A 45 3.17 -11.32 1.50
C PHE A 45 3.65 -11.80 0.13
N ILE A 46 4.65 -11.13 -0.43
CA ILE A 46 5.22 -11.48 -1.73
C ILE A 46 5.83 -12.88 -1.71
N ASN A 47 6.57 -13.23 -0.65
CA ASN A 47 7.11 -14.58 -0.50
C ASN A 47 5.99 -15.62 -0.42
N LYS A 48 4.94 -15.38 0.39
CA LYS A 48 3.82 -16.30 0.53
C LYS A 48 3.08 -16.54 -0.79
N THR A 49 2.92 -15.48 -1.60
CA THR A 49 2.13 -15.49 -2.84
C THR A 49 2.92 -15.95 -4.06
N PHE A 50 4.15 -15.45 -4.24
CA PHE A 50 4.97 -15.67 -5.45
C PHE A 50 6.19 -16.56 -5.20
N LYS A 51 6.43 -16.98 -3.95
CA LYS A 51 7.63 -17.73 -3.54
C LYS A 51 8.93 -16.97 -3.83
N ILE A 52 8.86 -15.64 -3.87
CA ILE A 52 10.02 -14.75 -4.09
C ILE A 52 10.51 -14.18 -2.77
N SER A 53 11.79 -14.37 -2.49
CA SER A 53 12.49 -13.72 -1.39
C SER A 53 13.34 -12.56 -1.92
N PHE A 54 13.22 -11.40 -1.29
CA PHE A 54 14.02 -10.23 -1.66
C PHE A 54 15.23 -10.08 -0.74
N LEU A 55 16.34 -9.63 -1.33
CA LEU A 55 17.50 -9.18 -0.58
C LEU A 55 17.16 -7.95 0.28
N ASN A 56 17.89 -7.76 1.38
CA ASN A 56 17.61 -6.70 2.35
C ASN A 56 17.51 -5.29 1.73
N TYR A 57 18.36 -4.97 0.75
CA TYR A 57 18.30 -3.68 0.08
C TYR A 57 16.99 -3.47 -0.69
N ALA A 58 16.43 -4.54 -1.26
CA ALA A 58 15.17 -4.47 -1.98
C ALA A 58 14.00 -4.35 -1.01
N VAL A 59 14.03 -5.07 0.12
CA VAL A 59 13.02 -4.94 1.18
C VAL A 59 12.97 -3.51 1.75
N ARG A 60 14.09 -2.77 1.78
CA ARG A 60 14.09 -1.36 2.20
C ARG A 60 13.29 -0.44 1.27
N SER A 61 12.99 -0.83 0.02
CA SER A 61 12.24 -0.04 -0.94
C SER A 61 10.99 -0.75 -1.46
N ARG A 62 9.81 -0.27 -1.04
CA ARG A 62 8.52 -0.78 -1.48
C ARG A 62 8.34 -0.68 -3.00
N THR A 63 8.77 0.42 -3.60
CA THR A 63 8.68 0.63 -5.04
C THR A 63 9.61 -0.30 -5.80
N LEU A 64 10.79 -0.61 -5.25
CA LEU A 64 11.70 -1.58 -5.86
C LEU A 64 11.14 -3.01 -5.80
N MET A 65 10.54 -3.41 -4.67
CA MET A 65 9.80 -4.68 -4.59
C MET A 65 8.64 -4.72 -5.58
N CYS A 66 7.87 -3.63 -5.67
CA CYS A 66 6.78 -3.51 -6.63
C CYS A 66 7.27 -3.69 -8.07
N ALA A 67 8.32 -2.97 -8.48
CA ALA A 67 8.89 -3.07 -9.83
C ALA A 67 9.36 -4.49 -10.16
N LYS A 68 10.03 -5.15 -9.21
CA LYS A 68 10.47 -6.55 -9.36
C LYS A 68 9.28 -7.50 -9.54
N ILE A 69 8.18 -7.30 -8.79
CA ILE A 69 6.97 -8.11 -8.94
C ILE A 69 6.23 -7.82 -10.23
N CYS A 70 6.16 -6.57 -10.69
CA CYS A 70 5.58 -6.23 -11.98
C CYS A 70 6.32 -6.99 -13.10
N LYS A 71 7.66 -6.95 -13.09
CA LYS A 71 8.48 -7.67 -14.06
C LYS A 71 8.21 -9.18 -14.00
N HIS A 72 8.22 -9.76 -12.80
CA HIS A 72 7.96 -11.19 -12.61
C HIS A 72 6.60 -11.60 -13.15
N ILE A 73 5.51 -10.91 -12.77
CA ILE A 73 4.15 -11.21 -13.25
C ILE A 73 4.07 -11.06 -14.78
N ASN A 74 4.75 -10.07 -15.35
CA ASN A 74 4.75 -9.85 -16.79
C ASN A 74 5.40 -11.02 -17.56
N GLU A 75 6.41 -11.66 -16.97
CA GLU A 75 7.16 -12.79 -17.53
C GLU A 75 6.46 -14.16 -17.33
N LEU A 76 5.39 -14.23 -16.52
CA LEU A 76 4.65 -15.48 -16.32
C LEU A 76 3.91 -15.93 -17.59
N SER A 77 3.88 -17.25 -17.79
CA SER A 77 3.01 -17.91 -18.76
C SER A 77 1.54 -17.85 -18.32
N GLU A 78 0.61 -18.11 -19.23
CA GLU A 78 -0.82 -18.12 -18.87
C GLU A 78 -1.17 -19.13 -17.77
N ASN A 79 -0.53 -20.30 -17.77
CA ASN A 79 -0.74 -21.31 -16.73
C ASN A 79 -0.19 -20.84 -15.38
N ASP A 80 0.99 -20.22 -15.37
CA ASP A 80 1.60 -19.72 -14.13
C ASP A 80 0.81 -18.54 -13.55
N ILE A 81 0.21 -17.70 -14.41
CA ILE A 81 -0.70 -16.63 -13.98
C ILE A 81 -1.89 -17.21 -13.21
N LYS A 82 -2.49 -18.30 -13.69
CA LYS A 82 -3.61 -18.96 -13.00
C LYS A 82 -3.23 -19.44 -11.60
N MET A 83 -2.07 -20.05 -11.47
CA MET A 83 -1.55 -20.50 -10.18
C MET A 83 -1.25 -19.31 -9.26
N ALA A 84 -0.54 -18.29 -9.75
CA ALA A 84 -0.19 -17.09 -8.99
C ALA A 84 -1.43 -16.33 -8.52
N TYR A 85 -2.46 -16.24 -9.36
CA TYR A 85 -3.73 -15.60 -9.01
C TYR A 85 -4.46 -16.36 -7.90
N THR A 86 -4.50 -17.69 -7.98
CA THR A 86 -5.09 -18.53 -6.93
C THR A 86 -4.38 -18.34 -5.59
N HIS A 87 -3.05 -18.35 -5.59
CA HIS A 87 -2.26 -18.07 -4.39
C HIS A 87 -2.50 -16.66 -3.86
N PHE A 88 -2.60 -15.67 -4.75
CA PHE A 88 -2.92 -14.29 -4.38
C PHE A 88 -4.27 -14.20 -3.67
N LEU A 89 -5.33 -14.74 -4.26
CA LEU A 89 -6.68 -14.74 -3.68
C LEU A 89 -6.72 -15.40 -2.30
N ASN A 90 -6.09 -16.57 -2.16
CA ASN A 90 -6.01 -17.26 -0.88
C ASN A 90 -5.28 -16.42 0.17
N ASN A 91 -4.20 -15.74 -0.22
CA ASN A 91 -3.42 -14.94 0.71
C ASN A 91 -4.11 -13.63 1.09
N ILE A 92 -4.84 -12.97 0.19
CA ILE A 92 -5.60 -11.75 0.54
C ILE A 92 -6.76 -12.08 1.50
N ASN A 93 -7.38 -13.26 1.39
CA ASN A 93 -8.43 -13.69 2.31
C ASN A 93 -7.88 -13.93 3.72
N THR A 94 -6.60 -14.28 3.85
CA THR A 94 -5.92 -14.42 5.15
C THR A 94 -5.41 -13.10 5.72
N LEU A 95 -5.45 -12.01 4.95
CA LEU A 95 -5.17 -10.70 5.53
C LEU A 95 -6.39 -10.34 6.38
N ASP A 96 -6.18 -10.16 7.68
CA ASP A 96 -7.14 -9.49 8.58
C ASP A 96 -7.25 -8.02 8.17
N ILE A 97 -7.78 -7.77 6.98
CA ILE A 97 -8.23 -6.46 6.56
C ILE A 97 -9.43 -6.20 7.43
N ILE A 98 -9.21 -5.54 8.56
CA ILE A 98 -10.29 -5.09 9.44
C ILE A 98 -11.12 -4.13 8.60
N PHE A 99 -12.21 -4.65 8.02
CA PHE A 99 -13.29 -3.88 7.43
C PHE A 99 -13.98 -3.18 8.59
N ASN A 100 -13.39 -2.07 9.04
CA ASN A 100 -14.14 -1.10 9.83
C ASN A 100 -15.14 -0.46 8.88
N ASP A 101 -16.24 -1.14 8.63
CA ASP A 101 -17.46 -0.52 8.14
C ASP A 101 -18.04 0.27 9.31
N ALA A 102 -17.51 1.48 9.49
CA ALA A 102 -18.08 2.43 10.43
C ALA A 102 -17.86 3.82 9.86
N ASN A 103 -18.98 4.44 9.50
CA ASN A 103 -19.20 5.86 9.70
C ASN A 103 -18.71 6.29 11.10
N LYS A 104 -17.42 6.61 11.21
CA LYS A 104 -16.87 7.45 12.27
C LYS A 104 -16.07 8.54 11.60
N THR A 105 -16.78 9.62 11.31
CA THR A 105 -16.28 10.99 11.44
C THR A 105 -15.53 11.10 12.76
N SER A 106 -14.23 10.83 12.74
CA SER A 106 -13.31 11.22 13.78
C SER A 106 -12.41 12.27 13.18
N GLN A 107 -12.72 13.54 13.49
CA GLN A 107 -11.79 14.64 13.31
C GLN A 107 -10.52 14.31 14.09
N LYS A 108 -9.51 13.75 13.42
CA LYS A 108 -8.14 13.80 13.93
C LYS A 108 -7.62 15.21 13.67
N SER A 109 -7.63 16.02 14.73
CA SER A 109 -6.96 17.32 14.73
C SER A 109 -5.51 17.15 14.24
N THR A 110 -5.19 17.85 13.15
CA THR A 110 -3.89 17.77 12.50
C THR A 110 -2.83 18.47 13.34
N SER A 111 -2.16 17.70 14.19
CA SER A 111 -0.98 18.14 14.98
C SER A 111 0.10 18.84 14.13
N LYS A 112 0.24 18.50 12.84
CA LYS A 112 1.16 19.18 11.90
C LYS A 112 0.80 20.65 11.63
N SER A 113 -0.49 21.03 11.64
CA SER A 113 -0.93 22.42 11.43
C SER A 113 -0.46 23.33 12.56
N LYS A 114 -0.52 22.83 13.82
CA LYS A 114 -0.03 23.58 14.99
C LYS A 114 1.46 23.89 14.92
N HIS A 115 2.28 23.00 14.35
CA HIS A 115 3.72 23.22 14.29
C HIS A 115 4.13 24.29 13.27
N ALA A 116 3.49 24.29 12.09
CA ALA A 116 3.72 25.32 11.08
C ALA A 116 3.26 26.70 11.55
N ILE A 117 2.06 26.79 12.15
CA ILE A 117 1.54 28.05 12.71
C ILE A 117 2.41 28.55 13.86
N ARG A 118 2.90 27.64 14.73
CA ARG A 118 3.83 28.01 15.82
C ARG A 118 5.12 28.62 15.28
N ASN A 119 5.72 28.02 14.25
CA ASN A 119 6.96 28.53 13.67
C ASN A 119 6.76 29.89 12.98
N LEU A 120 5.61 30.10 12.32
CA LEU A 120 5.25 31.39 11.73
C LEU A 120 5.09 32.48 12.80
N ASN A 121 4.42 32.17 13.92
CA ASN A 121 4.24 33.13 15.02
C ASN A 121 5.55 33.51 15.71
N ILE A 122 6.49 32.57 15.83
CA ILE A 122 7.84 32.86 16.34
C ILE A 122 8.55 33.85 15.42
N TRP A 123 8.46 33.65 14.10
CA TRP A 123 9.07 34.56 13.12
C TRP A 123 8.44 35.96 13.15
N ILE A 124 7.12 36.07 13.18
CA ILE A 124 6.42 37.37 13.25
C ILE A 124 6.82 38.14 14.52
N ASN A 125 6.90 37.47 15.67
CA ASN A 125 7.25 38.11 16.93
C ASN A 125 8.73 38.51 17.02
N ALA A 126 9.63 37.84 16.31
CA ALA A 126 11.03 38.23 16.24
C ALA A 126 11.21 39.55 15.48
N ASN A 127 10.53 39.70 14.33
CA ASN A 127 10.63 40.89 13.50
C ASN A 127 9.87 42.10 14.08
N LYS A 128 8.85 41.88 14.93
CA LYS A 128 8.19 42.97 15.66
C LYS A 128 9.04 43.63 16.74
N LYS A 129 10.12 42.98 17.20
CA LYS A 129 11.02 43.53 18.23
C LYS A 129 12.14 44.41 17.66
N GLU A 130 12.24 44.51 16.33
CA GLU A 130 13.26 45.31 15.65
C GLU A 130 12.74 46.70 15.21
N GLU A 131 11.45 46.99 15.44
CA GLU A 131 10.80 48.27 15.08
C GLU A 131 10.53 49.21 16.28
N GLU A 132 11.02 48.88 17.49
CA GLU A 132 11.07 49.77 18.67
C GLU A 132 12.52 50.13 19.02
#